data_AF-A0A9E6JW03-F1
#
_entry.id   AF-A0A9E6JW03-F1
#
_cell.length_a   1.000
_cell.length_b   1.000
_cell.length_c   1.000
_cell.angle_alpha   90.00
_cell.angle_beta   90.00
_cell.angle_gamma   90.00
#
_symmetry.space_group_name_H-M   'P 1'
#
loop_
_entity.id
_entity.type
_entity.pdbx_description
1 polymer ?
#
loop_
_entity_poly.entity_id
_entity_poly.type
_entity_poly.pdbx_seq_one_letter_code
_entity_poly.pdbx_strand_id
1 'polypeptide(L)' 'MKTRNFSKITFIILFIGFINFSFVKAQDNKVYAKADKGPYYMGGKPAFDKFLKANLKYPAEALAIKKTGVVVVSFIV' A
#
# COMPACT_ATOMS: atom_id res chain seq x y z
N MET A 1 3.22 39.66 54.95
CA MET A 1 3.81 39.94 53.62
C MET A 1 4.41 38.65 53.03
N LYS A 2 3.61 37.72 52.49
CA LYS A 2 4.12 36.44 51.93
C LYS A 2 3.19 35.84 50.87
N THR A 3 2.90 36.58 49.79
CA THR A 3 1.98 36.10 48.73
C THR A 3 2.51 36.27 47.29
N ARG A 4 3.67 36.89 47.08
CA ARG A 4 4.16 37.24 45.73
C ARG A 4 4.63 36.05 44.88
N ASN A 5 4.97 34.92 45.50
CA ASN A 5 5.55 33.77 44.79
C ASN A 5 4.53 32.66 44.49
N PHE A 6 3.43 32.58 45.27
CA PHE A 6 2.42 31.52 45.11
C PHE A 6 1.58 31.72 43.84
N SER A 7 1.18 32.97 43.56
CA SER A 7 0.44 33.33 42.34
C SER A 7 1.20 33.02 41.04
N LYS A 8 2.54 33.15 41.05
CA LYS A 8 3.39 32.84 39.88
C LYS A 8 3.48 31.34 39.60
N ILE A 9 3.55 30.52 40.66
CA ILE A 9 3.61 29.06 40.56
C ILE A 9 2.27 28.50 40.03
N THR A 10 1.14 29.06 40.45
CA THR A 10 -0.18 28.73 39.89
C THR A 10 -0.27 29.03 38.39
N PHE A 11 0.28 30.16 37.93
CA PHE A 11 0.33 30.50 36.50
C PHE A 11 1.20 29.54 35.68
N ILE A 12 2.32 29.10 36.23
CA ILE A 12 3.21 28.12 35.57
C ILE A 12 2.53 26.75 35.46
N ILE A 13 1.81 26.31 36.49
CA ILE A 13 1.05 25.04 36.47
C ILE A 13 -0.12 25.13 35.47
N LEU A 14 -0.79 26.27 35.37
CA LEU A 14 -1.85 26.52 34.38
C LEU A 14 -1.29 26.48 32.94
N PHE A 15 -0.08 27.02 32.74
CA PHE A 15 0.60 26.99 31.45
C PHE A 15 1.07 25.56 31.09
N ILE A 16 1.62 24.80 32.04
CA ILE A 16 2.03 23.39 31.88
C ILE A 16 0.81 22.48 31.60
N GLY A 17 -0.34 22.76 32.22
CA GLY A 17 -1.59 22.04 31.93
C GLY A 17 -2.09 22.25 30.50
N PHE A 18 -1.89 23.45 29.94
CA PHE A 18 -2.35 23.81 28.59
C PHE A 18 -1.53 23.14 27.48
N ILE A 19 -0.21 22.97 27.66
CA ILE A 19 0.66 22.31 26.67
C ILE A 19 0.33 20.83 26.46
N ASN A 20 -0.20 20.16 27.48
CA ASN A 20 -0.54 18.73 27.41
C ASN A 20 -1.89 18.45 26.72
N PHE A 21 -2.76 19.45 26.55
CA PHE A 21 -4.09 19.26 25.95
C PHE A 21 -4.03 19.10 24.42
N SER A 22 -3.09 19.76 23.75
CA SER A 22 -3.03 19.79 22.29
C SER A 22 -2.39 18.55 21.63
N PHE A 23 -1.89 17.59 22.40
CA PHE A 23 -1.18 16.41 21.87
C PHE A 23 -2.00 15.10 21.86
N VAL A 24 -3.32 15.14 22.08
CA VAL A 24 -4.18 13.99 21.73
C VAL A 24 -4.31 13.94 20.21
N LYS A 25 -3.40 13.20 19.58
CA LYS A 25 -3.51 12.76 18.19
C LYS A 25 -4.67 11.77 18.12
N ALA A 26 -5.75 12.12 17.40
CA ALA A 26 -6.76 11.14 17.01
C ALA A 26 -6.06 10.03 16.21
N GLN A 27 -6.03 8.81 16.75
CA GLN A 27 -5.45 7.66 16.08
C GLN A 27 -6.40 7.26 14.95
N ASP A 28 -5.97 7.50 13.71
CA ASP A 28 -6.74 7.17 12.50
C ASP A 28 -6.85 5.65 12.37
N ASN A 29 -7.93 5.07 12.90
CA ASN A 29 -8.14 3.62 12.97
C ASN A 29 -8.74 3.09 11.65
N LYS A 30 -8.04 3.32 10.55
CA LYS A 30 -8.46 2.88 9.21
C LYS A 30 -8.27 1.37 9.07
N VAL A 31 -9.40 0.66 8.96
CA VAL A 31 -9.43 -0.76 8.61
C VAL A 31 -9.43 -0.86 7.08
N TYR A 32 -8.36 -1.40 6.51
CA TYR A 32 -8.25 -1.65 5.07
C TYR A 32 -8.83 -3.04 4.74
N ALA A 33 -9.96 -3.06 4.02
CA ALA A 33 -10.60 -4.31 3.60
C ALA A 33 -9.94 -4.95 2.35
N LYS A 34 -9.17 -4.18 1.58
CA LYS A 34 -8.47 -4.63 0.38
C LYS A 34 -7.14 -3.91 0.25
N ALA A 35 -6.18 -4.57 -0.40
CA ALA A 35 -4.93 -3.95 -0.80
C ALA A 35 -5.20 -2.86 -1.85
N ASP A 36 -4.55 -1.71 -1.70
CA ASP A 36 -4.63 -0.60 -2.67
C ASP A 36 -4.07 -0.99 -4.05
N LYS A 37 -3.20 -2.01 -4.10
CA LYS A 37 -2.61 -2.52 -5.34
C LYS A 37 -3.07 -3.96 -5.56
N GLY A 38 -3.68 -4.20 -6.72
CA GLY A 38 -4.02 -5.52 -7.19
C GLY A 38 -2.78 -6.37 -7.49
N PRO A 39 -2.96 -7.70 -7.63
CA PRO A 39 -1.89 -8.61 -7.99
C PRO A 39 -1.36 -8.26 -9.39
N TYR A 40 -0.04 -8.28 -9.54
CA TYR A 40 0.66 -7.83 -10.75
C TYR A 40 1.90 -8.67 -10.98
N TYR A 41 2.15 -9.05 -12.24
CA TYR A 41 3.35 -9.79 -12.61
C TYR A 41 4.61 -9.00 -12.26
N MET A 42 5.55 -9.60 -11.52
CA MET A 42 6.80 -8.95 -11.13
C MET A 42 7.60 -8.52 -12.37
N GLY A 43 7.98 -7.23 -12.46
CA GLY A 43 8.62 -6.67 -13.66
C GLY A 43 7.65 -6.34 -14.80
N GLY A 44 6.36 -6.62 -14.60
CA GLY A 44 5.27 -6.14 -15.41
C GLY A 44 5.11 -6.74 -16.78
N LYS A 45 4.37 -6.03 -17.64
CA LYS A 45 4.14 -6.46 -19.02
C LYS A 45 5.43 -6.86 -19.75
N PRO A 46 6.56 -6.12 -19.66
CA PRO A 46 7.80 -6.52 -20.35
C PRO A 46 8.37 -7.86 -19.85
N ALA A 47 8.35 -8.09 -18.53
CA ALA A 47 8.80 -9.35 -17.95
C ALA A 47 7.88 -10.51 -18.34
N PHE A 48 6.57 -10.26 -18.35
CA PHE A 48 5.58 -11.22 -18.80
C PHE A 48 5.75 -11.58 -20.29
N ASP A 49 5.96 -10.59 -21.16
CA ASP A 49 6.25 -10.81 -22.59
C ASP A 49 7.53 -11.66 -22.77
N LYS A 50 8.56 -11.43 -21.95
CA LYS A 50 9.80 -12.24 -21.95
C LYS A 50 9.52 -13.68 -21.50
N PHE A 51 8.75 -13.86 -20.44
CA PHE A 51 8.35 -15.18 -19.96
C PHE A 51 7.58 -15.97 -21.02
N LEU A 52 6.61 -15.34 -21.68
CA LEU A 52 5.87 -15.96 -22.78
C LEU A 52 6.79 -16.41 -23.90
N LYS A 53 7.69 -15.52 -24.38
CA LYS A 53 8.64 -15.87 -25.45
C LYS A 53 9.54 -17.06 -25.08
N ALA A 54 9.92 -17.19 -23.81
CA ALA A 54 10.79 -18.26 -23.34
C ALA A 54 10.07 -19.60 -23.13
N ASN A 55 8.77 -19.59 -22.82
CA ASN A 55 8.05 -20.77 -22.36
C ASN A 55 6.91 -21.23 -23.30
N LEU A 56 6.45 -20.38 -24.20
CA LEU A 56 5.36 -20.70 -25.11
C LEU A 56 5.84 -21.72 -26.16
N LYS A 57 5.32 -22.95 -26.08
CA LYS A 57 5.57 -24.03 -27.04
C LYS A 57 4.34 -24.30 -27.87
N TYR A 58 4.46 -24.18 -29.19
CA TYR A 58 3.40 -24.54 -30.12
C TYR A 58 3.36 -26.07 -30.33
N PRO A 59 2.16 -26.69 -30.35
CA PRO A 59 2.04 -28.12 -30.66
C PRO A 59 2.59 -28.47 -32.05
N ALA A 60 3.36 -29.55 -32.14
CA ALA A 60 4.01 -29.97 -33.39
C ALA A 60 3.00 -30.24 -34.52
N GLU A 61 1.88 -30.88 -34.19
CA GLU A 61 0.79 -31.15 -35.15
C GLU A 61 0.21 -29.88 -35.75
N ALA A 62 0.00 -28.85 -34.91
CA ALA A 62 -0.53 -27.56 -35.35
C ALA A 62 0.43 -26.83 -36.29
N LEU A 63 1.74 -26.93 -36.03
CA LEU A 63 2.78 -26.38 -36.90
C LEU A 63 2.83 -27.11 -38.24
N ALA A 64 2.75 -28.46 -38.23
CA ALA A 64 2.82 -29.28 -39.44
C ALA A 64 1.68 -28.96 -40.43
N ILE A 65 0.48 -28.75 -39.92
CA ILE A 65 -0.71 -28.44 -40.73
C ILE A 65 -0.96 -26.93 -40.87
N LYS A 66 -0.04 -26.08 -40.40
CA LYS A 66 -0.15 -24.60 -40.41
C LYS A 66 -1.47 -24.08 -39.80
N LYS A 67 -1.93 -24.71 -38.71
CA LYS A 67 -3.18 -24.35 -38.04
C LYS A 67 -3.05 -22.99 -37.35
N THR A 68 -3.95 -22.07 -37.67
CA THR A 68 -4.00 -20.72 -37.10
C THR A 68 -5.31 -20.47 -36.36
N GLY A 69 -5.28 -19.60 -35.35
CA GLY A 69 -6.47 -19.19 -34.60
C GLY A 69 -6.13 -18.19 -33.50
N VAL A 70 -7.17 -17.66 -32.84
CA VAL A 70 -7.02 -16.77 -31.68
C VAL A 70 -7.15 -17.59 -30.40
N VAL A 71 -6.20 -17.41 -29.49
CA VAL A 71 -6.21 -18.06 -28.16
C VAL A 71 -6.34 -16.98 -27.09
N VAL A 72 -7.42 -17.03 -26.32
CA VAL A 72 -7.67 -16.12 -25.20
C VAL A 72 -7.51 -16.89 -23.89
N VAL A 73 -6.62 -16.42 -23.01
CA VAL A 73 -6.34 -17.04 -21.71
C VAL A 73 -6.45 -15.97 -20.64
N SER A 74 -7.09 -16.30 -19.51
CA SER A 74 -7.20 -15.43 -18.34
C SER A 74 -6.75 -16.19 -17.09
N PHE A 75 -5.95 -15.53 -16.26
CA PHE A 75 -5.41 -16.08 -15.02
C PHE A 75 -5.04 -14.94 -14.05
N ILE A 76 -4.79 -15.30 -12.79
CA ILE A 76 -4.40 -14.37 -11.71
C ILE A 76 -2.93 -14.62 -11.40
N VAL A 77 -2.14 -13.55 -11.21
CA VAL A 77 -0.69 -13.61 -10.93
C VAL A 77 -0.33 -12.80 -9.70
#